data_AF-A0A7C4KS06-F1
#
_entry.id   AF-A0A7C4KS06-F1
#
_cell.length_a   1.000
_cell.length_b   1.000
_cell.length_c   1.000
_cell.angle_alpha   90.00
_cell.angle_beta   90.00
_cell.angle_gamma   90.00
#
_symmetry.space_group_name_H-M   'P 1'
#
loop_
_entity.id
_entity.type
_entity.pdbx_description
1 polymer ?
#
loop_
_entity_poly.entity_id
_entity_poly.type
_entity_poly.pdbx_seq_one_letter_code
_entity_poly.pdbx_strand_id
1 'polypeptide(L)' 'MGLALDEPKDDDDGFEFDGLRFVVEKSLMEKAGDITIDYAESGWRAGLSITSKNSLRSAGDSSGCGSCCS' A
#
# COMPACT_ATOMS: atom_id res chain seq x y z
N MET A 1 0.21 -3.06 -5.68
CA MET A 1 -0.52 -1.95 -5.02
C MET A 1 0.37 -0.73 -4.97
N GLY A 2 -0.17 0.49 -5.09
CA GLY A 2 0.60 1.73 -5.04
C GLY A 2 -0.07 2.75 -4.10
N LEU A 3 0.73 3.64 -3.50
CA LEU A 3 0.24 4.74 -2.66
C LEU A 3 0.25 6.03 -3.47
N ALA A 4 -0.81 6.83 -3.30
CA ALA A 4 -0.91 8.17 -3.84
C ALA A 4 -1.30 9.13 -2.70
N LEU A 5 -0.86 10.38 -2.82
CA LEU A 5 -1.27 11.45 -1.93
C LEU A 5 -2.63 11.97 -2.42
N ASP A 6 -3.72 11.58 -1.77
CA ASP A 6 -5.09 12.02 -2.08
C ASP A 6 -5.81 12.48 -0.80
N GLU A 7 -6.87 13.26 -0.97
CA GLU A 7 -7.69 13.75 0.14
C GLU A 7 -8.63 12.64 0.67
N PRO A 8 -8.84 12.52 1.99
CA PRO A 8 -9.78 11.56 2.56
C PRO A 8 -11.21 11.83 2.05
N LYS A 9 -11.87 10.82 1.49
CA LYS A 9 -13.31 10.89 1.18
C LYS A 9 -14.14 10.27 2.30
N ASP A 10 -15.43 10.60 2.35
CA ASP A 10 -16.37 10.08 3.37
C ASP A 10 -16.49 8.54 3.40
N ASP A 11 -16.15 7.86 2.30
CA ASP A 11 -16.24 6.40 2.19
C ASP A 11 -14.90 5.67 2.45
N ASP A 12 -13.84 6.42 2.79
CA ASP A 12 -12.55 5.84 3.13
C ASP A 12 -12.43 5.59 4.64
N ASP A 13 -11.80 4.47 5.00
CA ASP A 13 -11.33 4.25 6.36
C ASP A 13 -9.99 4.96 6.55
N GLY A 14 -9.95 5.87 7.54
CA GLY A 14 -8.76 6.63 7.91
C GLY A 14 -8.01 5.97 9.05
N PHE A 15 -6.71 5.76 8.86
CA PHE A 15 -5.79 5.24 9.86
C PHE A 15 -4.63 6.21 10.04
N GLU A 16 -4.26 6.49 11.28
CA GLU A 16 -3.16 7.42 11.59
C GLU A 16 -2.01 6.65 12.25
N PHE A 17 -0.84 6.70 11.64
CA PHE A 17 0.37 6.04 12.14
C PHE A 17 1.57 6.96 11.95
N ASP A 18 2.34 7.16 13.02
CA ASP A 18 3.59 7.94 12.99
C ASP A 18 3.41 9.37 12.43
N GLY A 19 2.27 10.00 12.72
CA GLY A 19 1.91 11.33 12.21
C GLY A 19 1.50 11.37 10.72
N LEU A 20 1.42 10.21 10.06
CA LEU A 20 0.92 10.05 8.70
C LEU A 20 -0.50 9.49 8.72
N ARG A 21 -1.38 10.11 7.93
CA ARG A 21 -2.74 9.62 7.72
C ARG A 21 -2.81 8.79 6.45
N PHE A 22 -3.16 7.52 6.61
CA PHE A 22 -3.46 6.59 5.55
C PHE A 22 -4.97 6.51 5.38
N VAL A 23 -5.41 6.46 4.13
CA VAL A 23 -6.82 6.27 3.78
C VAL A 23 -6.92 5.10 2.82
N VAL A 24 -7.92 4.26 3.04
CA VAL A 24 -8.21 3.13 2.17
C VAL A 24 -9.72 3.05 1.97
N GLU A 25 -10.14 2.88 0.72
CA GLU A 25 -11.55 2.70 0.40
C GLU A 25 -12.08 1.45 1.11
N LYS A 26 -13.25 1.54 1.75
CA LYS A 26 -13.88 0.41 2.46
C LYS A 26 -13.99 -0.85 1.59
N SER A 27 -14.44 -0.70 0.34
CA SER A 27 -14.56 -1.84 -0.59
C SER A 27 -13.21 -2.46 -0.93
N LEU A 28 -12.13 -1.67 -0.93
CA LEU A 28 -10.77 -2.18 -1.12
C LEU A 28 -10.29 -2.88 0.14
N MET A 29 -10.58 -2.35 1.32
CA MET A 29 -10.22 -2.93 2.60
C MET A 29 -10.91 -4.29 2.84
N GLU A 30 -12.19 -4.41 2.47
CA GLU A 30 -12.91 -5.69 2.48
C GLU A 30 -12.25 -6.74 1.57
N LYS A 31 -11.76 -6.32 0.39
CA LYS A 31 -11.10 -7.23 -0.55
C LYS A 31 -9.65 -7.52 -0.16
N ALA A 32 -8.93 -6.55 0.40
CA ALA A 32 -7.54 -6.65 0.81
C ALA A 32 -7.38 -7.45 2.12
N GLY A 33 -8.37 -7.38 3.01
CA GLY A 33 -8.21 -7.79 4.39
C GLY A 33 -7.11 -6.97 5.08
N ASP A 34 -6.46 -7.53 6.09
CA ASP A 34 -5.41 -6.83 6.84
C ASP A 34 -4.29 -6.33 5.92
N ILE A 35 -4.07 -5.01 5.87
CA ILE A 35 -2.99 -4.36 5.13
C ILE A 35 -1.87 -4.02 6.11
N THR A 36 -0.64 -4.44 5.78
CA THR A 36 0.57 -4.11 6.52
C THR A 36 1.47 -3.24 5.65
N ILE A 37 1.82 -2.07 6.16
CA ILE A 37 2.75 -1.14 5.53
C ILE A 37 4.06 -1.21 6.31
N ASP A 38 5.13 -1.59 5.63
CA ASP A 38 6.47 -1.73 6.20
C ASP A 38 7.46 -0.90 5.40
N TYR A 39 8.48 -0.35 6.07
CA TYR A 39 9.55 0.35 5.39
C TYR A 39 10.77 -0.57 5.28
N ALA A 40 11.03 -1.05 4.07
CA ALA A 40 12.15 -1.93 3.81
C ALA A 40 13.31 -1.13 3.20
N GLU A 41 14.45 -1.17 3.89
CA GLU A 41 15.72 -0.64 3.40
C GLU A 41 16.65 -1.81 3.09
N SER A 42 17.04 -1.95 1.82
CA SER A 42 17.97 -2.96 1.35
C SER A 42 19.10 -2.30 0.56
N GLY A 43 20.18 -1.95 1.25
CA GLY A 43 21.39 -1.38 0.67
C GLY A 43 21.13 -0.02 0.01
N TRP A 44 21.21 0.04 -1.33
CA TRP A 44 20.97 1.29 -2.09
C TRP A 44 19.49 1.56 -2.40
N ARG A 45 18.57 0.73 -1.93
CA ARG A 45 17.15 0.84 -2.24
C ARG A 45 16.36 0.88 -0.94
N ALA A 46 15.66 1.97 -0.72
CA ALA A 46 14.72 2.11 0.36
C ALA A 46 13.33 2.37 -0.22
N GLY A 47 12.31 1.77 0.36
CA GLY A 47 10.94 1.93 -0.14
C GLY A 47 9.89 1.40 0.82
N LEU A 48 8.65 1.84 0.59
CA LEU A 48 7.48 1.35 1.29
C LEU A 48 7.03 0.03 0.67
N SER A 49 6.97 -1.02 1.49
CA SER A 49 6.44 -2.33 1.16
C SER A 49 5.02 -2.45 1.71
N ILE A 50 4.06 -2.79 0.85
CA ILE A 50 2.66 -2.91 1.23
C ILE A 50 2.24 -4.34 0.97
N THR A 51 1.80 -5.02 2.02
CA THR A 51 1.34 -6.42 1.95
C THR A 51 -0.09 -6.50 2.44
N SER A 52 -0.90 -7.31 1.78
CA SER A 52 -2.28 -7.57 2.18
C SER A 52 -2.46 -9.05 2.50
N LYS A 53 -3.24 -9.33 3.54
CA LYS A 53 -3.52 -10.70 3.99
C LYS A 53 -4.31 -11.49 2.96
N ASN A 54 -5.28 -10.85 2.31
CA ASN A 54 -5.91 -11.42 1.15
C ASN A 54 -5.06 -11.07 -0.07
N SER A 55 -4.70 -12.06 -0.89
CA SER A 55 -3.94 -11.76 -2.09
C SER A 55 -4.89 -11.03 -3.05
N LEU A 56 -4.81 -9.70 -3.08
CA LEU A 56 -5.31 -8.89 -4.19
C LEU A 56 -4.38 -9.14 -5.37
N ARG A 57 -4.38 -10.39 -5.85
CA ARG A 57 -3.67 -10.80 -7.06
C ARG A 57 -4.35 -10.10 -8.21
N SER A 58 -3.86 -8.91 -8.55
CA SER A 58 -3.69 -8.63 -9.96
C SER A 58 -2.71 -9.68 -10.46
N ALA A 59 -3.15 -10.49 -11.42
CA ALA A 59 -2.31 -11.45 -12.10
C ALA A 59 -1.13 -10.69 -12.76
N GLY A 60 0.01 -10.60 -12.08
CA GLY A 60 1.16 -9.88 -12.64
C GLY A 60 2.34 -9.59 -11.71
N ASP A 61 2.20 -9.59 -10.39
CA ASP A 61 3.31 -9.15 -9.52
C ASP A 61 4.23 -10.30 -9.09
N SER A 62 4.86 -10.91 -10.09
CA SER A 62 6.14 -11.60 -9.91
C SER A 62 7.26 -10.63 -10.25
N SER A 63 7.39 -9.54 -9.49
CA SER A 63 8.42 -8.54 -9.77
C SER A 63 8.88 -7.91 -8.48
N GLY A 64 10.11 -8.28 -8.08
CA GLY A 64 10.86 -7.46 -7.17
C GLY A 64 10.90 -6.02 -7.67
N CYS A 65 11.02 -5.11 -6.71
CA CYS A 65 11.47 -3.74 -6.88
C CYS A 65 12.24 -3.56 -8.20
N GLY A 66 11.62 -2.93 -9.20
CA GLY A 66 12.19 -2.85 -10.55
C GLY A 66 11.38 -1.89 -11.42
N SER A 67 11.83 -0.64 -11.46
CA SER A 67 11.58 0.31 -12.54
C SER A 67 10.17 0.89 -12.67
N CYS A 68 9.89 1.93 -11.87
CA CYS A 68 9.09 3.07 -12.28
C CYS A 68 9.95 4.34 -12.26
N CYS A 69 10.97 4.37 -13.12
CA CYS A 69 11.64 5.59 -13.57
C CYS A 69 12.09 5.33 -15.01
N SER A 70 11.86 6.34 -15.86
CA SER A 70 12.04 6.33 -17.32
C SER A 70 13.38 5.81 -17.81
#